data_AF-M7N5D5-F1
#
_entry.id   AF-M7N5D5-F1
#
_cell.length_a   1.000
_cell.length_b   1.000
_cell.length_c   1.000
_cell.angle_alpha   90.00
_cell.angle_beta   90.00
_cell.angle_gamma   90.00
#
_symmetry.space_group_name_H-M   'P 1'
#
loop_
_entity.id
_entity.type
_entity.pdbx_description
1 polymer ?
#
loop_
_entity_poly.entity_id
_entity_poly.type
_entity_poly.pdbx_seq_one_letter_code
_entity_poly.pdbx_strand_id
1 'polypeptide(L)'
;MITDAHILKQQYIDDYSIDGIHPLHSLILDECCETALKLGKHDYSTLSTAVTVAFLTCLSSLKSVIEEGFKEYDTVKIVYRGNQFIFETLHDPALDSARLNFIRHEN
;
A
#
# COMPACT_ATOMS: atom_id res chain seq x y z
N MET A 1 16.11 7.00 14.98
CA MET A 1 16.92 7.16 13.77
C MET A 1 15.97 7.09 12.59
N ILE A 2 15.89 8.12 11.76
CA ILE A 2 15.04 8.13 10.57
C ILE A 2 15.77 7.33 9.49
N THR A 3 15.09 6.39 8.83
CA THR A 3 15.65 5.55 7.76
C THR A 3 15.32 6.14 6.38
N ASP A 4 16.12 5.81 5.36
CA ASP A 4 15.85 6.22 3.97
C ASP A 4 14.47 5.73 3.49
N ALA A 5 14.03 4.55 3.97
CA ALA A 5 12.70 4.01 3.68
C ALA A 5 11.58 4.88 4.26
N HIS A 6 11.78 5.43 5.46
CA HIS A 6 10.82 6.34 6.08
C HIS A 6 10.72 7.66 5.31
N ILE A 7 11.84 8.20 4.82
CA ILE A 7 11.86 9.41 4.00
C ILE A 7 11.11 9.18 2.68
N LEU A 8 11.42 8.08 1.98
CA LEU A 8 10.78 7.73 0.72
C LEU A 8 9.26 7.54 0.88
N LYS A 9 8.83 6.91 1.98
CA LYS A 9 7.42 6.75 2.31
C LYS A 9 6.73 8.06 2.61
N GLN A 10 7.36 8.93 3.41
CA GLN A 10 6.77 10.23 3.75
C GLN A 10 6.59 11.09 2.49
N GLN A 11 7.61 11.16 1.65
CA GLN A 11 7.49 11.88 0.37
C GLN A 11 6.42 11.27 -0.53
N TYR A 12 6.28 9.94 -0.59
CA TYR A 12 5.18 9.30 -1.31
C TYR A 12 3.80 9.74 -0.77
N ILE A 13 3.63 9.76 0.55
CA ILE A 13 2.39 10.21 1.20
C ILE A 13 2.09 11.67 0.85
N ASP A 14 3.11 12.52 0.88
CA ASP A 14 2.99 13.96 0.58
C ASP A 14 2.65 14.19 -0.90
N ASP A 15 3.37 13.55 -1.82
CA ASP A 15 3.20 13.67 -3.28
C ASP A 15 1.79 13.26 -3.73
N TYR A 16 1.19 12.28 -3.04
CA TYR A 16 -0.15 11.77 -3.35
C TYR A 16 -1.24 12.27 -2.39
N SER A 17 -0.92 13.19 -1.47
CA SER A 17 -1.86 13.78 -0.51
C SER A 17 -2.70 12.74 0.24
N ILE A 18 -2.04 11.72 0.79
CA ILE A 18 -2.72 10.61 1.47
C ILE A 18 -3.10 11.03 2.90
N ASP A 19 -4.35 11.46 3.09
CA ASP A 19 -4.87 11.94 4.39
C ASP A 19 -4.99 10.83 5.47
N GLY A 20 -5.05 9.57 5.05
CA GLY A 20 -5.16 8.44 5.96
C GLY A 20 -4.80 7.12 5.27
N ILE A 21 -3.78 6.45 5.79
CA ILE A 21 -3.35 5.14 5.30
C ILE A 21 -3.80 4.03 6.25
N HIS A 22 -4.52 3.04 5.73
CA HIS A 22 -4.88 1.86 6.51
C HIS A 22 -3.60 1.13 6.99
N PRO A 23 -3.54 0.56 8.22
CA PRO A 23 -2.30 -0.04 8.73
C PRO A 23 -1.74 -1.16 7.86
N LEU A 24 -2.59 -1.98 7.21
CA LEU A 24 -2.13 -2.97 6.24
C LEU A 24 -1.44 -2.33 5.03
N HIS A 25 -2.02 -1.25 4.49
CA HIS A 25 -1.44 -0.51 3.36
C HIS A 25 -0.12 0.15 3.75
N SER A 26 -0.03 0.69 4.97
CA SER A 26 1.21 1.23 5.51
C SER A 26 2.33 0.19 5.52
N LEU A 27 2.04 -1.04 5.97
CA LEU A 27 3.04 -2.12 6.01
C LEU A 27 3.48 -2.57 4.60
N ILE A 28 2.56 -2.59 3.65
CA ILE A 28 2.86 -2.92 2.25
C ILE A 28 3.73 -1.81 1.65
N LEU A 29 3.37 -0.54 1.86
CA LEU A 29 4.14 0.61 1.40
C LEU A 29 5.56 0.61 2.00
N ASP A 30 5.70 0.25 3.29
CA ASP A 30 7.01 0.07 3.92
C ASP A 30 7.84 -0.98 3.19
N GLU A 31 7.27 -2.15 2.86
CA GLU A 31 7.97 -3.20 2.11
C GLU A 31 8.35 -2.74 0.69
N CYS A 32 7.47 -1.99 0.02
CA CYS A 32 7.77 -1.40 -1.30
C CYS A 32 8.94 -0.43 -1.22
N CYS A 33 8.97 0.46 -0.23
CA CYS A 33 10.07 1.42 -0.02
C CYS A 33 11.38 0.70 0.32
N GLU A 34 11.35 -0.27 1.23
CA GLU A 34 12.52 -1.10 1.58
C GLU A 34 13.07 -1.84 0.35
N THR A 35 12.18 -2.34 -0.50
CA THR A 35 12.56 -3.08 -1.72
C THR A 35 13.14 -2.15 -2.77
N ALA A 36 12.53 -0.98 -3.00
CA ALA A 36 13.03 0.01 -3.95
C ALA A 36 14.45 0.47 -3.60
N LEU A 37 14.75 0.67 -2.32
CA LEU A 37 16.08 1.06 -1.85
C LEU A 37 17.14 -0.04 -2.02
N LYS A 38 16.74 -1.32 -2.04
CA LYS A 38 17.65 -2.44 -2.35
C LYS A 38 18.07 -2.48 -3.82
N LEU A 39 17.34 -1.81 -4.72
CA LEU A 39 17.67 -1.78 -6.16
C LEU A 39 18.89 -0.90 -6.48
N GLY A 40 19.48 -0.22 -5.50
CA GLY A 40 20.68 0.59 -5.63
C GLY A 40 20.39 2.08 -5.58
N LYS A 41 21.41 2.90 -5.90
CA LYS A 41 21.30 4.36 -5.89
C LYS A 41 20.57 4.83 -7.15
N HIS A 42 19.28 5.09 -7.01
CA HIS A 42 18.45 5.74 -8.01
C HIS A 42 18.00 7.11 -7.51
N ASP A 43 17.60 7.98 -8.43
CA ASP A 43 16.98 9.24 -8.04
C ASP A 43 15.57 9.02 -7.44
N TYR A 44 15.08 10.04 -6.75
CA TYR A 44 13.77 9.97 -6.09
C TYR A 44 12.64 9.65 -7.07
N SER A 45 12.63 10.24 -8.27
CA SER A 45 11.59 9.98 -9.28
C SER A 45 11.51 8.50 -9.69
N THR A 46 12.66 7.86 -9.86
CA THR A 46 12.73 6.44 -10.22
C THR A 46 12.26 5.57 -9.05
N LEU A 47 12.71 5.87 -7.83
CA LEU A 47 12.29 5.16 -6.63
C LEU A 47 10.78 5.32 -6.37
N SER A 48 10.25 6.53 -6.49
CA SER A 48 8.82 6.83 -6.32
C SER A 48 7.97 6.11 -7.37
N THR A 49 8.42 6.08 -8.63
CA THR A 49 7.73 5.31 -9.69
C THR A 49 7.72 3.82 -9.37
N ALA A 50 8.86 3.26 -8.95
CA ALA A 50 8.96 1.84 -8.58
C ALA A 50 8.05 1.49 -7.39
N VAL A 51 8.05 2.33 -6.34
CA VAL A 51 7.17 2.17 -5.18
C VAL A 51 5.70 2.25 -5.61
N THR A 52 5.32 3.23 -6.43
CA THR A 52 3.94 3.39 -6.92
C THR A 52 3.45 2.13 -7.62
N VAL A 53 4.22 1.64 -8.58
CA VAL A 53 3.86 0.45 -9.37
C VAL A 53 3.76 -0.79 -8.48
N ALA A 54 4.75 -1.00 -7.60
CA ALA A 54 4.77 -2.14 -6.70
C ALA A 54 3.57 -2.11 -5.74
N PHE A 55 3.35 -0.97 -5.09
CA PHE A 55 2.28 -0.77 -4.12
C PHE A 55 0.91 -1.03 -4.75
N LEU A 56 0.64 -0.47 -5.93
CA LEU A 56 -0.61 -0.68 -6.64
C LEU A 56 -0.85 -2.12 -7.08
N THR A 57 0.20 -2.79 -7.54
CA THR A 57 0.11 -4.20 -7.95
C THR A 57 -0.23 -5.08 -6.75
N CYS A 58 0.40 -4.83 -5.60
CA CYS A 58 0.11 -5.54 -4.36
C CYS A 58 -1.32 -5.30 -3.88
N LEU A 59 -1.80 -4.05 -3.92
CA LEU A 59 -3.16 -3.72 -3.48
C LEU A 59 -4.24 -4.35 -4.35
N SER A 60 -4.08 -4.29 -5.68
CA SER A 60 -5.03 -4.93 -6.61
C SER A 60 -5.08 -6.44 -6.37
N SER A 61 -3.92 -7.07 -6.17
CA SER A 61 -3.83 -8.52 -5.93
C SER A 61 -4.46 -8.90 -4.58
N LEU A 62 -4.17 -8.13 -3.53
CA LEU A 62 -4.75 -8.32 -2.19
C LEU A 62 -6.27 -8.24 -2.22
N LYS A 63 -6.81 -7.22 -2.90
CA LYS A 63 -8.25 -7.05 -3.05
C LYS A 63 -8.90 -8.27 -3.70
N SER A 64 -8.37 -8.75 -4.82
CA SER A 64 -8.91 -9.93 -5.49
C SER A 64 -8.82 -11.20 -4.64
N VAL A 65 -7.75 -11.38 -3.86
CA VAL A 65 -7.62 -12.52 -2.93
C VAL A 65 -8.70 -12.46 -1.85
N ILE A 66 -8.97 -11.27 -1.30
CA ILE A 66 -10.00 -11.09 -0.27
C ILE A 66 -11.41 -11.28 -0.86
N GLU A 67 -11.67 -10.72 -2.05
CA GLU A 67 -12.92 -10.90 -2.78
C GLU A 67 -13.22 -12.38 -3.06
N GLU A 68 -12.22 -13.14 -3.49
CA GLU A 68 -12.37 -14.58 -3.69
C GLU A 68 -12.64 -15.31 -2.37
N GLY A 69 -11.93 -14.94 -1.29
CA GLY A 69 -12.14 -15.53 0.03
C GLY A 69 -13.58 -15.39 0.52
N PHE A 70 -14.22 -14.24 0.29
CA PHE A 70 -15.62 -14.01 0.69
C PHE A 70 -16.65 -14.85 -0.08
N LYS A 71 -16.27 -15.56 -1.15
CA LYS A 71 -17.19 -16.50 -1.81
C LYS A 71 -17.42 -17.77 -1.00
N GLU A 72 -16.46 -18.14 -0.17
CA GLU A 72 -16.45 -19.41 0.59
C GLU A 72 -16.51 -19.18 2.12
N TYR A 73 -16.19 -17.97 2.58
CA TYR A 73 -16.06 -17.66 4.01
C TYR A 73 -16.78 -16.35 4.38
N ASP A 74 -17.40 -16.32 5.57
CA ASP A 74 -18.04 -15.10 6.11
C ASP A 74 -17.02 -14.04 6.56
N THR A 75 -15.79 -14.46 6.83
CA THR A 75 -14.69 -13.58 7.24
C THR A 75 -13.40 -14.00 6.56
N VAL A 76 -12.57 -13.02 6.22
CA VAL A 76 -11.25 -13.25 5.62
C VAL A 76 -10.18 -12.72 6.56
N LYS A 77 -9.23 -13.59 6.95
CA LYS A 77 -8.10 -13.23 7.79
C LYS A 77 -6.83 -13.15 6.98
N ILE A 78 -6.18 -12.00 6.98
CA ILE A 78 -4.85 -11.80 6.40
C ILE A 78 -3.82 -11.66 7.52
N VAL A 79 -2.72 -12.41 7.39
CA VAL A 79 -1.55 -12.29 8.28
C VAL A 79 -0.40 -11.72 7.47
N TYR A 80 0.09 -10.55 7.86
CA TYR A 80 1.12 -9.84 7.10
C TYR A 80 2.11 -9.13 8.03
N ARG A 81 3.40 -9.37 7.83
CA ARG A 81 4.52 -8.89 8.68
C ARG A 81 4.24 -9.05 10.19
N GLY A 82 3.68 -10.18 10.60
CA GLY A 82 3.35 -10.49 11.99
C GLY A 82 2.07 -9.85 12.54
N ASN A 83 1.38 -9.02 11.75
CA ASN A 83 0.11 -8.40 12.11
C ASN A 83 -1.06 -9.20 11.52
N GLN A 84 -2.23 -9.11 12.15
CA GLN A 84 -3.45 -9.78 11.71
C GLN A 84 -4.51 -8.73 11.35
N PHE A 85 -5.13 -8.91 10.19
CA PHE A 85 -6.22 -8.08 9.68
C PHE A 85 -7.40 -8.99 9.38
N ILE A 86 -8.56 -8.68 9.96
CA ILE A 86 -9.79 -9.47 9.81
C ILE A 86 -10.79 -8.61 9.06
N PHE A 87 -11.27 -9.14 7.95
CA PHE A 87 -12.28 -8.52 7.10
C PHE A 87 -13.59 -9.27 7.29
N GLU A 88 -14.65 -8.54 7.61
CA GLU A 88 -16.01 -9.06 7.78
C GLU A 88 -16.94 -8.64 6.63
N THR A 89 -16.44 -7.79 5.72
CA THR A 89 -17.20 -7.29 4.58
C THR A 89 -16.29 -6.86 3.41
N LEU A 90 -16.83 -6.94 2.19
CA LEU A 90 -16.20 -6.37 0.98
C LEU A 90 -16.21 -4.83 0.95
N HIS A 91 -17.00 -4.20 1.82
CA HIS A 91 -17.07 -2.73 1.93
C HIS A 91 -16.09 -2.17 2.96
N ASP A 92 -15.10 -2.96 3.37
CA ASP A 92 -14.07 -2.49 4.29
C ASP A 92 -13.24 -1.35 3.66
N PRO A 93 -12.97 -0.25 4.39
CA PRO A 93 -12.16 0.87 3.88
C PRO A 93 -10.77 0.48 3.36
N ALA A 94 -10.19 -0.64 3.81
CA ALA A 94 -8.92 -1.15 3.29
C ALA A 94 -9.06 -1.77 1.89
N LEU A 95 -10.26 -2.13 1.45
CA LEU A 95 -10.50 -2.70 0.11
C LEU A 95 -10.98 -1.66 -0.90
N ASP A 96 -11.25 -0.44 -0.41
CA ASP A 96 -11.62 0.69 -1.23
C ASP A 96 -10.39 1.34 -1.87
N SER A 97 -9.97 0.77 -3.01
CA SER A 97 -8.93 1.33 -3.86
C SER A 97 -9.31 2.70 -4.45
N ALA A 98 -10.59 3.09 -4.45
CA ALA A 98 -11.00 4.43 -4.88
C ALA A 98 -10.72 5.49 -3.80
N ARG A 99 -10.49 5.10 -2.55
CA ARG A 99 -9.92 6.00 -1.52
C ARG A 99 -8.42 6.22 -1.69
N LEU A 100 -7.75 5.36 -2.45
CA LEU A 100 -6.42 5.60 -2.99
C LEU A 100 -6.52 6.27 -4.37
N ASN A 101 -7.54 7.10 -4.58
CA ASN A 101 -7.52 8.06 -5.68
C ASN A 101 -6.24 8.87 -5.54
N PHE A 102 -5.24 8.57 -6.37
CA PHE A 102 -4.12 9.48 -6.60
C PHE A 102 -4.74 10.71 -7.28
N ILE A 103 -5.24 11.65 -6.49
CA ILE A 103 -5.77 12.87 -7.02
C ILE A 103 -4.56 13.63 -7.56
N ARG A 104 -4.36 13.52 -8.86
CA ARG A 104 -3.50 14.41 -9.63
C ARG A 104 -4.18 15.79 -9.56
N HIS A 105 -3.77 16.62 -8.61
CA HIS A 105 -3.97 18.06 -8.78
C HIS A 105 -2.91 18.54 -9.77
N GLU A 106 -3.27 18.52 -11.06
CA GLU A 106 -2.57 19.33 -12.04
C GLU A 106 -2.85 20.79 -11.70
N ASN A 107 -1.80 21.53 -11.35
CA ASN A 107 -1.73 22.99 -11.42
C ASN A 107 -0.46 23.36 -12.20
#